data_AF-A0A174L6X8-F1
#
_entry.id   AF-A0A174L6X8-F1
#
_cell.length_a   1.000
_cell.length_b   1.000
_cell.length_c   1.000
_cell.angle_alpha   90.00
_cell.angle_beta   90.00
_cell.angle_gamma   90.00
#
_symmetry.space_group_name_H-M   'P 1'
#
loop_
_entity.id
_entity.type
_entity.pdbx_description
1 polymer ?
#
loop_
_entity_poly.entity_id
_entity_poly.type
_entity_poly.pdbx_seq_one_letter_code
_entity_poly.pdbx_strand_id
1 'polypeptide(L)'
;MNDLFEGVTSWIAETYDGLCSEIGAGIQEKDASRVMVNALLVVGFTGGMSAVVVGVCALAAYFWEWLIIPAIIVAFVIHHVKKGKSIISNPDTEVEIATIDQDADEVHEDLTMCVCSALIDVSDNTPVRRPRDPQSIQTSRESQWRIEGGIAYHQFEVDTSNPLNAGVIAQFQEDLQKKVNRYAKAYPLLLRNGHAPFVYAVKNGGNYLLVEVVLQTERALPRIEQRRRELIKRRQRMADADDRDF
;
A
#
# COMPACT_ATOMS: atom_id res chain seq x y z
N MET A 1 -7.63 24.41 27.81
CA MET A 1 -7.12 23.45 28.82
C MET A 1 -6.01 24.10 29.65
N ASN A 2 -5.08 24.84 29.02
CA ASN A 2 -4.04 25.60 29.72
C ASN A 2 -4.58 26.66 30.69
N ASP A 3 -5.58 27.46 30.30
CA ASP A 3 -6.13 28.51 31.19
C ASP A 3 -6.78 27.96 32.48
N LEU A 4 -7.36 26.75 32.38
CA LEU A 4 -7.97 26.06 33.51
C LEU A 4 -6.91 25.46 34.44
N PHE A 5 -5.82 24.95 33.87
CA PHE A 5 -4.67 24.45 34.62
C PHE A 5 -3.93 25.58 35.33
N GLU A 6 -3.66 26.68 34.64
CA GLU A 6 -3.04 27.88 35.19
C GLU A 6 -3.89 28.48 36.33
N GLY A 7 -5.21 28.60 36.12
CA GLY A 7 -6.13 29.09 37.15
C GLY A 7 -6.16 28.21 38.41
N VAL A 8 -6.16 26.88 38.25
CA VAL A 8 -6.10 25.94 39.39
C VAL A 8 -4.76 26.04 40.11
N THR A 9 -3.64 26.13 39.38
CA THR A 9 -2.32 26.29 40.01
C THR A 9 -2.16 27.62 40.74
N SER A 10 -2.69 28.72 40.20
CA SER A 10 -2.68 30.04 40.86
C SER A 10 -3.49 30.01 42.15
N TRP A 11 -4.70 29.43 42.11
CA TRP A 11 -5.55 29.33 43.30
C TRP A 11 -4.93 28.48 44.42
N ILE A 12 -4.27 27.37 44.06
CA ILE A 12 -3.55 26.53 45.02
C ILE A 12 -2.39 27.30 45.66
N ALA A 13 -1.61 28.03 44.87
CA ALA A 13 -0.50 28.84 45.36
C ALA A 13 -0.97 29.97 46.28
N GLU A 14 -2.00 30.72 45.87
CA GLU A 14 -2.59 31.81 46.67
C GLU A 14 -3.16 31.30 47.99
N THR A 15 -3.80 30.12 47.99
CA THR A 15 -4.36 29.52 49.21
C THR A 15 -3.24 29.06 50.16
N TYR A 16 -2.16 28.47 49.63
CA TYR A 16 -1.02 28.04 50.42
C TYR A 16 -0.25 29.24 51.01
N ASP A 17 0.00 30.27 50.20
CA ASP A 17 0.69 31.49 50.64
C ASP A 17 -0.14 32.26 51.68
N GLY A 18 -1.46 32.30 51.52
CA GLY A 18 -2.38 32.86 52.53
C GLY A 18 -2.27 32.15 53.88
N LEU A 19 -2.32 30.81 53.89
CA LEU A 19 -2.18 30.02 55.11
C LEU A 19 -0.80 30.21 55.77
N CYS A 20 0.28 30.24 54.98
CA CYS A 20 1.64 30.49 55.48
C CYS A 20 1.82 31.91 56.03
N SER A 21 1.22 32.91 55.38
CA SER A 21 1.24 34.30 55.84
C SER A 21 0.49 34.46 57.17
N GLU A 22 -0.64 33.78 57.35
CA GLU A 22 -1.38 33.84 58.63
C GLU A 22 -0.65 33.12 59.77
N ILE A 23 0.12 32.06 59.49
CA ILE A 23 1.03 31.45 60.46
C ILE A 23 2.09 32.47 60.89
N GLY A 24 2.70 33.19 59.94
CA GLY A 24 3.68 34.24 60.22
C GLY A 24 3.11 35.40 61.06
N ALA A 25 1.90 35.85 60.72
CA ALA A 25 1.18 36.88 61.49
C ALA A 25 0.84 36.42 62.91
N GLY A 26 0.36 35.19 63.07
CA GLY A 26 0.06 34.61 64.39
C GLY A 26 1.29 34.48 65.29
N ILE A 27 2.47 34.19 64.71
CA ILE A 27 3.74 34.17 65.45
C ILE A 27 4.13 35.57 65.95
N GLN A 28 3.94 36.61 65.12
CA GLN A 28 4.22 38.00 65.50
C GLN A 28 3.25 38.52 66.58
N GLU A 29 1.98 38.14 66.49
CA GLU A 29 0.93 38.51 67.44
C GLU A 29 0.93 37.65 68.73
N LYS A 30 1.83 36.65 68.83
CA LYS A 30 1.90 35.65 69.91
C LYS A 30 0.58 34.89 70.14
N ASP A 31 -0.22 34.72 69.09
CA ASP A 31 -1.47 33.96 69.14
C ASP A 31 -1.22 32.49 68.76
N ALA A 32 -0.96 31.67 69.78
CA ALA A 32 -0.68 30.24 69.60
C ALA A 32 -1.86 29.46 68.99
N SER A 33 -3.11 29.90 69.20
CA SER A 33 -4.29 29.22 68.67
C SER A 33 -4.35 29.37 67.15
N ARG A 34 -4.13 30.59 66.65
CA ARG A 34 -4.12 30.90 65.22
C ARG A 34 -3.00 30.17 64.47
N VAL A 35 -1.81 30.11 65.07
CA VAL A 35 -0.66 29.37 64.52
C VAL A 35 -0.95 27.87 64.43
N MET A 36 -1.53 27.28 65.48
CA MET A 36 -1.80 25.83 65.52
C MET A 36 -2.87 25.41 64.53
N VAL A 37 -3.96 26.19 64.40
CA VAL A 37 -5.05 25.92 63.46
C VAL A 37 -4.53 26.01 62.02
N ASN A 38 -3.77 27.05 61.69
CA ASN A 38 -3.28 27.24 60.33
C ASN A 38 -2.18 26.23 59.96
N ALA A 39 -1.34 25.82 60.92
CA ALA A 39 -0.38 24.73 60.71
C ALA A 39 -1.08 23.40 60.42
N LEU A 40 -2.17 23.08 61.14
CA LEU A 40 -2.97 21.88 60.87
C LEU A 40 -3.65 21.95 59.49
N LEU A 41 -4.13 23.13 59.09
CA LEU A 41 -4.72 23.34 57.77
C LEU A 41 -3.69 23.18 56.66
N VAL A 42 -2.45 23.65 56.83
CA VAL A 42 -1.36 23.44 55.86
C VAL A 42 -1.02 21.95 55.73
N VAL A 43 -0.93 21.22 56.84
CA VAL A 43 -0.66 19.78 56.82
C VAL A 43 -1.81 19.02 56.15
N GLY A 44 -3.05 19.35 56.49
CA GLY A 44 -4.24 18.77 55.87
C GLY A 44 -4.34 19.05 54.37
N PHE A 45 -4.05 20.28 53.95
CA PHE A 45 -4.02 20.70 52.56
C PHE A 45 -2.95 19.95 51.76
N THR A 46 -1.73 19.85 52.31
CA THR A 46 -0.62 19.14 51.67
C THR A 46 -0.90 17.64 51.55
N GLY A 47 -1.47 17.03 52.60
CA GLY A 47 -1.91 15.63 52.58
C GLY A 47 -3.02 15.36 51.57
N GLY A 48 -4.02 16.25 51.51
CA GLY A 48 -5.11 16.16 50.54
C GLY A 48 -4.63 16.26 49.10
N MET A 49 -3.75 17.21 48.79
CA MET A 49 -3.17 17.37 47.45
C MET A 49 -2.35 16.16 47.02
N SER A 50 -1.59 15.57 47.95
CA SER A 50 -0.82 14.36 47.69
C SER A 50 -1.72 13.17 47.33
N ALA A 51 -2.84 13.00 48.04
CA ALA A 51 -3.82 11.96 47.73
C ALA A 51 -4.48 12.16 46.36
N VAL A 52 -4.77 13.41 45.96
CA VAL A 52 -5.29 13.73 44.62
C VAL A 52 -4.28 13.35 43.53
N VAL A 53 -3.00 13.69 43.70
CA VAL A 53 -1.95 13.32 42.74
C VAL A 53 -1.82 11.81 42.61
N VAL A 54 -1.79 11.08 43.73
CA VAL A 54 -1.74 9.61 43.71
C VAL A 54 -2.98 9.02 43.05
N GLY A 55 -4.17 9.57 43.30
CA GLY A 55 -5.42 9.16 42.66
C GLY A 55 -5.43 9.40 41.15
N VAL A 56 -4.93 10.55 40.69
CA VAL A 56 -4.79 10.85 39.26
C VAL A 56 -3.76 9.95 38.59
N CYS A 57 -2.63 9.67 39.25
CA CYS A 57 -1.62 8.72 38.76
C CYS A 57 -2.16 7.28 38.70
N ALA A 58 -2.93 6.85 39.69
CA ALA A 58 -3.58 5.54 39.69
C ALA A 58 -4.65 5.43 38.60
N LEU A 59 -5.43 6.49 38.36
CA LEU A 59 -6.37 6.57 37.24
C LEU A 59 -5.64 6.56 35.90
N ALA A 60 -4.55 7.32 35.74
CA ALA A 60 -3.73 7.29 34.54
C ALA A 60 -3.13 5.88 34.27
N ALA A 61 -2.70 5.19 35.33
CA ALA A 61 -2.22 3.81 35.27
C ALA A 61 -3.33 2.77 35.04
N TYR A 62 -4.59 3.07 35.32
CA TYR A 62 -5.74 2.19 35.05
C TYR A 62 -6.30 2.42 33.64
N PHE A 63 -6.29 3.67 33.16
CA PHE A 63 -6.80 4.06 31.85
C PHE A 63 -5.74 4.00 30.72
N TRP A 64 -4.50 3.58 31.00
CA TRP A 64 -3.47 3.41 29.97
C TRP A 64 -3.88 2.39 28.88
N GLU A 65 -4.59 1.32 29.25
CA GLU A 65 -5.13 0.33 28.31
C GLU A 65 -6.16 0.97 27.36
N TRP A 66 -6.97 1.90 27.87
CA TRP A 66 -7.95 2.67 27.09
C TRP A 66 -7.33 3.73 26.18
N LEU A 67 -6.05 4.09 26.36
CA LEU A 67 -5.29 4.96 25.45
C LEU A 67 -4.54 4.16 24.38
N ILE A 68 -4.02 2.98 24.74
CA ILE A 68 -3.32 2.10 23.80
C ILE A 68 -4.29 1.47 22.80
N ILE A 69 -5.46 1.01 23.22
CA ILE A 69 -6.41 0.35 22.31
C ILE A 69 -6.84 1.30 21.17
N PRO A 70 -7.27 2.55 21.40
CA PRO A 70 -7.55 3.50 20.32
C PRO A 70 -6.31 3.87 19.52
N ALA A 71 -5.13 3.98 20.14
CA ALA A 71 -3.90 4.27 19.41
C ALA A 71 -3.52 3.13 18.46
N ILE A 72 -3.71 1.87 18.86
CA ILE A 72 -3.54 0.69 18.00
C ILE A 72 -4.62 0.68 16.92
N ILE A 73 -5.88 0.97 17.24
CA ILE A 73 -6.95 1.06 16.25
C ILE A 73 -6.66 2.18 15.24
N VAL A 74 -6.22 3.36 15.68
CA VAL A 74 -5.84 4.48 14.81
C VAL A 74 -4.60 4.13 13.99
N ALA A 75 -3.59 3.48 14.57
CA ALA A 75 -2.42 3.01 13.83
C ALA A 75 -2.80 1.92 12.81
N PHE A 76 -3.70 1.02 13.16
CA PHE A 76 -4.23 -0.04 12.30
C PHE A 76 -5.08 0.57 11.17
N VAL A 77 -5.95 1.53 11.48
CA VAL A 77 -6.74 2.30 10.51
C VAL A 77 -5.82 3.11 9.61
N ILE A 78 -4.82 3.84 10.11
CA ILE A 78 -3.87 4.58 9.27
C ILE A 78 -3.04 3.62 8.41
N HIS A 79 -2.64 2.46 8.94
CA HIS A 79 -1.86 1.47 8.17
C HIS A 79 -2.72 0.77 7.12
N HIS A 80 -3.98 0.44 7.43
CA HIS A 80 -4.96 -0.13 6.49
C HIS A 80 -5.55 0.91 5.53
N VAL A 81 -5.65 2.19 5.89
CA VAL A 81 -6.03 3.31 5.01
C VAL A 81 -4.83 3.76 4.17
N LYS A 82 -3.58 3.52 4.60
CA LYS A 82 -2.40 3.66 3.72
C LYS A 82 -2.27 2.50 2.73
N LYS A 83 -2.63 1.27 3.11
CA LYS A 83 -2.67 0.12 2.19
C LYS A 83 -3.93 0.09 1.31
N GLY A 84 -5.04 0.57 1.86
CA GLY A 84 -6.32 0.79 1.20
C GLY A 84 -6.56 2.29 1.05
N LYS A 85 -5.54 3.03 0.60
CA LYS A 85 -5.76 4.36 0.03
C LYS A 85 -6.45 4.07 -1.29
N SER A 86 -7.76 3.84 -1.20
CA SER A 86 -8.66 4.27 -2.24
C SER A 86 -8.16 5.65 -2.62
N ILE A 87 -7.72 5.72 -3.87
CA ILE A 87 -7.62 6.94 -4.64
C ILE A 87 -8.83 7.76 -4.16
N ILE A 88 -8.58 8.89 -3.48
CA ILE A 88 -9.60 9.92 -3.39
C ILE A 88 -9.98 10.09 -4.84
N SER A 89 -11.16 9.60 -5.22
CA SER A 89 -11.62 9.62 -6.58
C SER A 89 -11.84 11.08 -6.90
N ASN A 90 -10.75 11.70 -7.35
CA ASN A 90 -10.85 12.91 -8.10
C ASN A 90 -11.77 12.55 -9.27
N PRO A 91 -12.88 13.26 -9.51
CA PRO A 91 -13.77 12.97 -10.63
C PRO A 91 -12.98 12.89 -11.95
N ASP A 92 -11.87 13.64 -12.08
CA ASP A 92 -10.94 13.53 -13.21
C ASP A 92 -10.27 12.15 -13.33
N THR A 93 -9.92 11.51 -12.20
CA THR A 93 -9.33 10.17 -12.19
C THR A 93 -10.37 9.07 -12.42
N GLU A 94 -11.63 9.25 -11.99
CA GLU A 94 -12.71 8.31 -12.33
C GLU A 94 -13.05 8.36 -13.82
N VAL A 95 -13.17 9.56 -14.40
CA VAL A 95 -13.38 9.74 -15.85
C VAL A 95 -12.21 9.14 -16.62
N GLU A 96 -10.98 9.38 -16.18
CA GLU A 96 -9.77 8.82 -16.79
C GLU A 96 -9.72 7.29 -16.71
N ILE A 97 -10.05 6.69 -15.55
CA ILE A 97 -10.14 5.24 -15.42
C ILE A 97 -11.23 4.68 -16.34
N ALA A 98 -12.40 5.31 -16.40
CA ALA A 98 -13.49 4.89 -17.28
C ALA A 98 -13.10 4.95 -18.77
N THR A 99 -12.36 5.99 -19.18
CA THR A 99 -11.84 6.06 -20.57
C THR A 99 -10.82 4.99 -20.88
N ILE A 100 -9.96 4.64 -19.91
CA ILE A 100 -8.97 3.56 -20.07
C ILE A 100 -9.69 2.21 -20.11
N ASP A 101 -10.74 2.04 -19.31
CA ASP A 101 -11.55 0.84 -19.26
C ASP A 101 -12.29 0.61 -20.58
N GLN A 102 -12.87 1.67 -21.14
CA GLN A 102 -13.51 1.62 -22.46
C GLN A 102 -12.49 1.32 -23.58
N ASP A 103 -11.33 1.99 -23.62
CA ASP A 103 -10.29 1.68 -24.62
C ASP A 103 -9.78 0.24 -24.47
N ALA A 104 -9.67 -0.26 -23.23
CA ALA A 104 -9.28 -1.63 -22.97
C ALA A 104 -10.33 -2.62 -23.47
N ASP A 105 -11.62 -2.36 -23.27
CA ASP A 105 -12.71 -3.21 -23.79
C ASP A 105 -12.70 -3.25 -25.33
N GLU A 106 -12.56 -2.09 -25.98
CA GLU A 106 -12.54 -1.97 -27.45
C GLU A 106 -11.42 -2.79 -28.11
N VAL A 107 -10.25 -2.87 -27.48
CA VAL A 107 -9.08 -3.58 -28.02
C VAL A 107 -8.94 -5.02 -27.51
N HIS A 108 -9.72 -5.41 -26.50
CA HIS A 108 -9.49 -6.68 -25.80
C HIS A 108 -9.72 -7.89 -26.71
N GLU A 109 -10.76 -7.85 -27.55
CA GLU A 109 -11.06 -8.96 -28.47
C GLU A 109 -9.91 -9.18 -29.47
N ASP A 110 -9.48 -8.12 -30.16
CA ASP A 110 -8.34 -8.15 -31.08
C ASP A 110 -7.07 -8.63 -30.39
N LEU A 111 -6.82 -8.15 -29.16
CA LEU A 111 -5.65 -8.55 -28.39
C LEU A 111 -5.72 -10.03 -28.01
N THR A 112 -6.90 -10.52 -27.63
CA THR A 112 -7.13 -11.94 -27.31
C THR A 112 -6.86 -12.81 -28.54
N MET A 113 -7.36 -12.42 -29.71
CA MET A 113 -7.11 -13.13 -30.98
C MET A 113 -5.62 -13.15 -31.34
N CYS A 114 -4.93 -12.01 -31.19
CA CYS A 114 -3.50 -11.87 -31.42
C CYS A 114 -2.69 -12.76 -30.46
N VAL A 115 -2.99 -12.71 -29.16
CA VAL A 115 -2.27 -13.46 -28.12
C VAL A 115 -2.55 -14.95 -28.25
N CYS A 116 -3.80 -15.36 -28.52
CA CYS A 116 -4.15 -16.77 -28.77
C CYS A 116 -3.34 -17.34 -29.94
N SER A 117 -3.30 -16.62 -31.08
CA SER A 117 -2.51 -17.02 -32.25
C SER A 117 -1.02 -17.14 -31.91
N ALA A 118 -0.49 -16.19 -31.13
CA ALA A 118 0.90 -16.23 -30.70
C ALA A 118 1.19 -17.41 -29.75
N LEU A 119 0.29 -17.69 -28.81
CA LEU A 119 0.42 -18.79 -27.85
C LEU A 119 0.35 -20.16 -28.52
N ILE A 120 -0.55 -20.33 -29.49
CA ILE A 120 -0.64 -21.52 -30.33
C ILE A 120 0.74 -21.81 -30.96
N ASP A 121 1.36 -20.79 -31.56
CA ASP A 121 2.68 -20.87 -32.19
C ASP A 121 3.83 -21.17 -31.20
N VAL A 122 3.78 -20.61 -29.98
CA VAL A 122 4.82 -20.82 -28.95
C VAL A 122 4.66 -22.16 -28.24
N SER A 123 3.44 -22.67 -28.12
CA SER A 123 3.14 -23.94 -27.42
C SER A 123 3.82 -25.15 -28.06
N ASP A 124 4.15 -25.08 -29.36
CA ASP A 124 4.85 -26.18 -30.05
C ASP A 124 6.28 -26.40 -29.55
N ASN A 125 6.89 -25.38 -28.93
CA ASN A 125 8.29 -25.43 -28.47
C ASN A 125 8.44 -25.12 -26.98
N THR A 126 7.34 -25.07 -26.22
CA THR A 126 7.34 -24.70 -24.80
C THR A 126 6.45 -25.65 -23.99
N PRO A 127 6.70 -25.82 -22.68
CA PRO A 127 5.92 -26.74 -21.83
C PRO A 127 4.53 -26.20 -21.45
N VAL A 128 3.99 -25.30 -22.26
CA VAL A 128 2.68 -24.67 -22.07
C VAL A 128 1.65 -25.44 -22.89
N ARG A 129 0.46 -25.66 -22.33
CA ARG A 129 -0.60 -26.38 -23.02
C ARG A 129 -1.13 -25.52 -24.17
N ARG A 130 -1.16 -26.10 -25.38
CA ARG A 130 -1.67 -25.43 -26.58
C ARG A 130 -3.12 -24.98 -26.37
N PRO A 131 -3.40 -23.67 -26.48
CA PRO A 131 -4.77 -23.16 -26.49
C PRO A 131 -5.57 -23.74 -27.64
N ARG A 132 -6.86 -23.99 -27.41
CA ARG A 132 -7.77 -24.50 -28.46
C ARG A 132 -8.47 -23.36 -29.19
N ASP A 133 -8.79 -22.31 -28.46
CA ASP A 133 -9.61 -21.19 -28.90
C ASP A 133 -9.31 -19.94 -28.02
N PRO A 134 -9.78 -18.76 -28.43
CA PRO A 134 -9.59 -17.53 -27.66
C PRO A 134 -10.19 -17.57 -26.24
N GLN A 135 -11.25 -18.34 -26.01
CA GLN A 135 -11.87 -18.46 -24.69
C GLN A 135 -10.97 -19.24 -23.73
N SER A 136 -10.19 -20.19 -24.24
CA SER A 136 -9.26 -21.01 -23.43
C SER A 136 -8.11 -20.23 -22.80
N ILE A 137 -7.91 -18.96 -23.17
CA ILE A 137 -6.86 -18.10 -22.59
C ILE A 137 -7.42 -16.93 -21.77
N GLN A 138 -8.75 -16.81 -21.67
CA GLN A 138 -9.38 -15.77 -20.85
C GLN A 138 -9.03 -16.00 -19.38
N THR A 139 -8.82 -14.91 -18.65
CA THR A 139 -8.55 -15.05 -17.21
C THR A 139 -9.83 -15.37 -16.46
N SER A 140 -9.71 -16.23 -15.45
CA SER A 140 -10.77 -16.55 -14.49
C SER A 140 -10.96 -15.47 -13.41
N ARG A 141 -10.21 -14.36 -13.49
CA ARG A 141 -10.27 -13.23 -12.54
C ARG A 141 -11.54 -12.39 -12.73
N GLU A 142 -11.79 -11.54 -11.74
CA GLU A 142 -12.93 -10.59 -11.75
C GLU A 142 -12.92 -9.64 -12.95
N SER A 143 -11.75 -9.36 -13.54
CA SER A 143 -11.60 -8.53 -14.72
C SER A 143 -10.57 -9.13 -15.69
N GLN A 144 -10.80 -8.93 -16.99
CA GLN A 144 -9.87 -9.34 -18.05
C GLN A 144 -8.64 -8.43 -18.16
N TRP A 145 -8.68 -7.24 -17.56
CA TRP A 145 -7.54 -6.33 -17.45
C TRP A 145 -7.51 -5.67 -16.08
N ARG A 146 -6.30 -5.35 -15.62
CA ARG A 146 -6.10 -4.51 -14.44
C ARG A 146 -5.62 -3.13 -14.86
N ILE A 147 -6.18 -2.09 -14.27
CA ILE A 147 -5.73 -0.71 -14.50
C ILE A 147 -4.80 -0.31 -13.36
N GLU A 148 -3.56 0.06 -13.68
CA GLU A 148 -2.60 0.53 -12.69
C GLU A 148 -1.77 1.68 -13.25
N GLY A 149 -1.75 2.83 -12.56
CA GLY A 149 -0.98 4.00 -13.00
C GLY A 149 -1.41 4.56 -14.35
N GLY A 150 -2.71 4.47 -14.68
CA GLY A 150 -3.25 4.94 -15.95
C GLY A 150 -2.93 4.05 -17.15
N ILE A 151 -2.60 2.77 -16.92
CA ILE A 151 -2.23 1.79 -17.94
C ILE A 151 -3.10 0.53 -17.74
N ALA A 152 -3.70 0.04 -18.81
CA ALA A 152 -4.39 -1.23 -18.83
C ALA A 152 -3.39 -2.38 -19.07
N TYR A 153 -3.40 -3.36 -18.17
CA TYR A 153 -2.66 -4.61 -18.30
C TYR A 153 -3.66 -5.72 -18.57
N HIS A 154 -3.76 -6.15 -19.83
CA HIS A 154 -4.63 -7.26 -20.22
C HIS A 154 -4.05 -8.57 -19.74
N GLN A 155 -4.90 -9.41 -19.14
CA GLN A 155 -4.52 -10.61 -18.44
C GLN A 155 -5.03 -11.83 -19.19
N PHE A 156 -4.13 -12.76 -19.48
CA PHE A 156 -4.44 -14.03 -20.11
C PHE A 156 -3.90 -15.18 -19.27
N GLU A 157 -4.68 -16.23 -19.10
CA GLU A 157 -4.29 -17.42 -18.35
C GLU A 157 -3.97 -18.55 -19.32
N VAL A 158 -2.80 -19.15 -19.17
CA VAL A 158 -2.38 -20.24 -20.06
C VAL A 158 -2.00 -21.45 -19.23
N ASP A 159 -2.72 -22.54 -19.43
CA ASP A 159 -2.51 -23.79 -18.72
C ASP A 159 -1.09 -24.33 -18.90
N THR A 160 -0.52 -24.83 -17.81
CA THR A 160 0.74 -25.56 -17.81
C THR A 160 0.58 -26.88 -17.09
N SER A 161 1.18 -27.94 -17.61
CA SER A 161 1.11 -29.25 -16.99
C SER A 161 1.78 -29.30 -15.61
N ASN A 162 2.78 -28.46 -15.37
CA ASN A 162 3.52 -28.34 -14.12
C ASN A 162 4.05 -26.91 -13.93
N PRO A 163 4.37 -26.50 -12.68
CA PRO A 163 5.04 -25.24 -12.42
C PRO A 163 6.36 -25.12 -13.18
N LEU A 164 6.51 -24.03 -13.93
CA LEU A 164 7.72 -23.78 -14.71
C LEU A 164 8.78 -23.02 -13.90
N ASN A 165 10.04 -23.35 -14.14
CA ASN A 165 11.15 -22.61 -13.54
C ASN A 165 11.28 -21.20 -14.16
N ALA A 166 12.01 -20.31 -13.48
CA ALA A 166 12.14 -18.92 -13.91
C ALA A 166 12.83 -18.75 -15.28
N GLY A 167 13.77 -19.65 -15.63
CA GLY A 167 14.49 -19.61 -16.91
C GLY A 167 13.58 -19.92 -18.10
N VAL A 168 12.79 -20.98 -18.00
CA VAL A 168 11.81 -21.38 -19.02
C VAL A 168 10.73 -20.31 -19.19
N ILE A 169 10.26 -19.69 -18.09
CA ILE A 169 9.31 -18.59 -18.15
C ILE A 169 9.90 -17.37 -18.89
N ALA A 170 11.17 -17.05 -18.64
CA ALA A 170 11.83 -15.94 -19.32
C ALA A 170 11.98 -16.20 -20.82
N GLN A 171 12.35 -17.42 -21.22
CA GLN A 171 12.44 -17.82 -22.62
C GLN A 171 11.06 -17.81 -23.29
N PHE A 172 10.05 -18.38 -22.64
CA PHE A 172 8.66 -18.31 -23.09
C PHE A 172 8.18 -16.88 -23.30
N GLN A 173 8.48 -15.96 -22.36
CA GLN A 173 8.13 -14.55 -22.50
C GLN A 173 8.78 -13.90 -23.73
N GLU A 174 10.05 -14.21 -24.01
CA GLU A 174 10.77 -13.68 -25.18
C GLU A 174 10.17 -14.20 -26.50
N ASP A 175 9.90 -15.50 -26.56
CA ASP A 175 9.34 -16.12 -27.77
C ASP A 175 7.89 -15.67 -28.00
N LEU A 176 7.11 -15.53 -26.94
CA LEU A 176 5.77 -14.96 -27.01
C LEU A 176 5.80 -13.51 -27.51
N GLN A 177 6.71 -12.67 -27.01
CA GLN A 177 6.85 -11.29 -27.52
C GLN A 177 7.17 -11.26 -29.03
N LYS A 178 8.05 -12.14 -29.52
CA LYS A 178 8.37 -12.23 -30.96
C LYS A 178 7.14 -12.58 -31.79
N LYS A 179 6.33 -13.54 -31.31
CA LYS A 179 5.10 -13.96 -31.99
C LYS A 179 4.02 -12.88 -31.94
N VAL A 180 3.80 -12.25 -30.78
CA VAL A 180 2.88 -11.11 -30.64
C VAL A 180 3.25 -9.98 -31.62
N ASN A 181 4.54 -9.63 -31.74
CA ASN A 181 4.99 -8.64 -32.72
C ASN A 181 4.68 -9.01 -34.17
N ARG A 182 4.68 -10.31 -34.49
CA ARG A 182 4.36 -10.81 -35.83
C ARG A 182 2.86 -10.71 -36.09
N TYR A 183 2.03 -11.19 -35.17
CA TYR A 183 0.58 -11.26 -35.33
C TYR A 183 -0.11 -9.90 -35.18
N ALA A 184 0.41 -9.00 -34.35
CA ALA A 184 -0.16 -7.67 -34.14
C ALA A 184 -0.28 -6.85 -35.44
N LYS A 185 0.52 -7.16 -36.47
CA LYS A 185 0.42 -6.53 -37.80
C LYS A 185 -0.92 -6.77 -38.49
N ALA A 186 -1.63 -7.82 -38.13
CA ALA A 186 -2.97 -8.13 -38.66
C ALA A 186 -4.09 -7.36 -37.94
N TYR A 187 -3.78 -6.68 -36.83
CA TYR A 187 -4.74 -5.99 -35.98
C TYR A 187 -4.33 -4.52 -35.80
N PRO A 188 -4.74 -3.62 -36.71
CA PRO A 188 -4.29 -2.22 -36.70
C PRO A 188 -4.58 -1.48 -35.38
N LEU A 189 -5.67 -1.81 -34.69
CA LEU A 189 -6.06 -1.19 -33.42
C LEU A 189 -5.05 -1.47 -32.29
N LEU A 190 -4.30 -2.56 -32.38
CA LEU A 190 -3.28 -2.93 -31.40
C LEU A 190 -1.97 -2.17 -31.59
N LEU A 191 -1.78 -1.49 -32.73
CA LEU A 191 -0.56 -0.75 -33.03
C LEU A 191 -0.68 0.68 -32.51
N ARG A 192 -0.02 0.98 -31.39
CA ARG A 192 0.08 2.34 -30.85
C ARG A 192 1.41 2.95 -31.26
N ASN A 193 1.37 4.10 -31.95
CA ASN A 193 2.56 4.76 -32.50
C ASN A 193 3.43 3.84 -33.40
N GLY A 194 2.79 2.92 -34.13
CA GLY A 194 3.48 1.94 -34.98
C GLY A 194 4.16 0.79 -34.22
N HIS A 195 3.97 0.70 -32.91
CA HIS A 195 4.54 -0.36 -32.08
C HIS A 195 3.48 -1.39 -31.66
N ALA A 196 3.86 -2.67 -31.76
CA ALA A 196 3.06 -3.79 -31.32
C ALA A 196 2.92 -3.87 -29.79
N PRO A 197 1.90 -4.57 -29.28
CA PRO A 197 1.73 -4.81 -27.85
C PRO A 197 2.96 -5.46 -27.21
N PHE A 198 3.19 -5.13 -25.94
CA PHE A 198 4.32 -5.63 -25.16
C PHE A 198 3.85 -6.65 -24.13
N VAL A 199 4.44 -7.84 -24.15
CA VAL A 199 4.32 -8.87 -23.13
C VAL A 199 5.09 -8.41 -21.89
N TYR A 200 4.38 -7.74 -21.00
CA TYR A 200 4.94 -7.03 -19.85
C TYR A 200 5.50 -7.98 -18.80
N ALA A 201 4.72 -9.02 -18.46
CA ALA A 201 5.10 -10.01 -17.47
C ALA A 201 4.46 -11.36 -17.76
N VAL A 202 5.18 -12.42 -17.41
CA VAL A 202 4.64 -13.77 -17.30
C VAL A 202 4.87 -14.23 -15.87
N LYS A 203 3.78 -14.51 -15.14
CA LYS A 203 3.82 -14.91 -13.72
C LYS A 203 3.43 -16.38 -13.58
N ASN A 204 4.16 -17.12 -12.75
CA ASN A 204 3.85 -18.52 -12.46
C ASN A 204 2.68 -18.60 -11.45
N GLY A 205 1.57 -19.20 -11.87
CA GLY A 205 0.39 -19.47 -11.04
C GLY A 205 0.33 -20.91 -10.50
N GLY A 206 1.40 -21.68 -10.63
CA GLY A 206 1.47 -23.11 -10.31
C GLY A 206 1.12 -23.96 -11.52
N ASN A 207 -0.18 -24.13 -11.80
CA ASN A 207 -0.66 -24.94 -12.93
C ASN A 207 -1.04 -24.10 -14.15
N TYR A 208 -0.78 -22.80 -14.12
CA TYR A 208 -0.99 -21.88 -15.23
C TYR A 208 0.05 -20.77 -15.21
N LEU A 209 0.21 -20.09 -16.33
CA LEU A 209 0.93 -18.83 -16.43
C LEU A 209 -0.07 -17.70 -16.60
N LEU A 210 0.09 -16.63 -15.82
CA LEU A 210 -0.59 -15.38 -16.04
C LEU A 210 0.27 -14.49 -16.92
N VAL A 211 -0.18 -14.25 -18.15
CA VAL A 211 0.46 -13.39 -19.13
C VAL A 211 -0.19 -12.00 -19.05
N GLU A 212 0.61 -10.98 -18.82
CA GLU A 212 0.17 -9.58 -18.85
C GLU A 212 0.69 -8.90 -20.11
N VAL A 213 -0.21 -8.36 -20.92
CA VAL A 213 0.11 -7.65 -22.17
C VAL A 213 -0.38 -6.21 -22.10
N VAL A 214 0.44 -5.29 -22.60
CA VAL A 214 0.22 -3.84 -22.50
C VAL A 214 0.40 -3.20 -23.87
N LEU A 215 -0.50 -2.30 -24.24
CA LEU A 215 -0.36 -1.46 -25.45
C LEU A 215 0.68 -0.35 -25.22
N GLN A 216 1.45 0.01 -26.25
CA GLN A 216 2.52 1.02 -26.16
C GLN A 216 1.98 2.46 -26.21
N THR A 217 1.17 2.83 -25.24
CA THR A 217 0.69 4.21 -25.05
C THR A 217 1.78 5.10 -24.44
N GLU A 218 1.64 6.42 -24.54
CA GLU A 218 2.62 7.38 -23.98
C GLU A 218 2.87 7.17 -22.49
N ARG A 219 1.83 6.78 -21.73
CA ARG A 219 1.92 6.47 -20.30
C ARG A 219 2.63 5.15 -20.02
N ALA A 220 2.44 4.15 -20.88
CA ALA A 220 3.04 2.83 -20.73
C ALA A 220 4.52 2.80 -21.13
N LEU A 221 4.94 3.65 -22.09
CA LEU A 221 6.30 3.66 -22.64
C LEU A 221 7.41 3.69 -21.58
N PRO A 222 7.41 4.61 -20.58
CA PRO A 222 8.46 4.64 -19.56
C PRO A 222 8.57 3.33 -18.76
N ARG A 223 7.43 2.72 -18.39
CA ARG A 223 7.39 1.45 -17.66
C ARG A 223 7.85 0.29 -18.53
N ILE A 224 7.43 0.26 -19.80
CA ILE A 224 7.85 -0.76 -20.78
C ILE A 224 9.35 -0.68 -21.02
N GLU A 225 9.92 0.51 -21.18
CA GLU A 225 11.36 0.71 -21.36
C GLU A 225 12.15 0.26 -20.14
N GLN A 226 11.72 0.65 -18.94
CA GLN A 226 12.35 0.17 -17.70
C GLN A 226 12.34 -1.35 -17.66
N ARG A 227 11.19 -1.97 -17.96
CA ARG A 227 11.04 -3.42 -17.97
C ARG A 227 11.93 -4.10 -19.00
N ARG A 228 12.02 -3.53 -20.21
CA ARG A 228 12.92 -4.01 -21.27
C ARG A 228 14.39 -3.98 -20.82
N ARG A 229 14.82 -2.89 -20.17
CA ARG A 229 16.18 -2.78 -19.61
C ARG A 229 16.44 -3.84 -18.53
N GLU A 230 15.47 -4.12 -17.66
CA GLU A 230 15.58 -5.18 -16.65
C GLU A 230 15.74 -6.58 -17.28
N LEU A 231 14.97 -6.89 -18.32
CA LEU A 231 15.06 -8.16 -19.03
C LEU A 231 16.43 -8.33 -19.70
N ILE A 232 16.95 -7.29 -20.35
CA ILE A 232 18.30 -7.31 -20.94
C ILE A 232 19.37 -7.54 -19.87
N LYS A 233 19.30 -6.83 -18.74
CA LYS A 233 20.25 -7.03 -17.63
C LYS A 233 20.20 -8.44 -17.05
N ARG A 234 19.01 -9.04 -16.93
CA ARG A 234 18.86 -10.43 -16.49
C ARG A 234 19.52 -11.40 -17.45
N ARG A 235 19.34 -11.19 -18.76
CA ARG A 235 19.97 -12.00 -19.81
C ARG A 235 21.49 -11.93 -19.75
N GLN A 236 22.06 -10.73 -19.60
CA GLN A 236 23.51 -10.54 -19.44
C GLN A 236 24.04 -11.31 -18.23
N ARG A 237 23.39 -11.19 -17.06
CA ARG A 237 23.80 -11.93 -15.86
C ARG A 237 23.74 -13.46 -16.01
N MET A 238 22.79 -13.97 -16.80
CA MET A 238 22.69 -15.40 -17.06
C MET A 238 23.80 -15.88 -17.99
N ALA A 239 24.11 -15.12 -19.05
CA ALA A 239 25.24 -15.41 -19.93
C ALA A 239 26.59 -15.37 -19.18
N ASP A 240 26.81 -14.34 -18.35
CA ASP A 240 28.02 -14.20 -17.52
C ASP A 240 28.15 -15.29 -16.44
N ALA A 241 27.06 -15.98 -16.08
CA ALA A 241 27.09 -17.10 -15.15
C ALA A 241 27.48 -18.39 -15.87
N ASP A 242 26.88 -18.64 -17.04
CA ASP A 242 27.20 -19.79 -17.90
C ASP A 242 28.69 -19.77 -18.30
N ASP A 243 29.21 -18.61 -18.72
CA ASP A 243 30.62 -18.46 -19.12
C ASP A 243 31.65 -18.66 -17.99
N ARG A 244 31.22 -18.64 -16.71
CA ARG A 244 32.10 -18.89 -15.55
C ARG A 244 32.16 -20.34 -15.11
N ASP A 245 31.22 -21.16 -15.59
CA ASP A 245 31.13 -22.59 -15.27
C ASP A 245 31.83 -23.46 -16.34
N PHE A 246 32.52 -22.85 -17.31
CA PHE A 246 33.41 -23.47 -18.32
C PHE A 246 34.86 -23.01 -18.18
#